data_AF-A0A0S7XJA3-F1
#
_entry.id   AF-A0A0S7XJA3-F1
#
_cell.length_a   1.000
_cell.length_b   1.000
_cell.length_c   1.000
_cell.angle_alpha   90.00
_cell.angle_beta   90.00
_cell.angle_gamma   90.00
#
_symmetry.space_group_name_H-M   'P 1'
#
loop_
_entity.id
_entity.type
_entity.pdbx_description
1 polymer ?
#
loop_
_entity_poly.entity_id
_entity_poly.type
_entity_poly.pdbx_seq_one_letter_code
_entity_poly.pdbx_strand_id
1 'polypeptide(L)'
;QDWSGNVRELENTIERAVIHSFDGNIDLSHLTLPSLSEKEGFELDSDFTLPLDGVDLEKLERNIIRQALEISKNNQSQAAKLLGLTRGKFRVLLKNIKKEDNHEE
;
A
#
# COMPACT_ATOMS: atom_id res chain seq x y z
N GLN A 1 -12.60 8.97 -0.43
CA GLN A 1 -12.27 7.53 -0.47
C GLN A 1 -11.06 7.38 -1.38
N ASP A 2 -10.05 6.60 -1.00
CA ASP A 2 -8.86 6.38 -1.83
C ASP A 2 -9.17 5.30 -2.88
N TRP A 3 -8.95 5.59 -4.16
CA TRP A 3 -9.09 4.61 -5.25
C TRP A 3 -7.83 3.75 -5.37
N SER A 4 -7.95 2.44 -5.14
CA SER A 4 -6.79 1.53 -5.24
C SER A 4 -6.53 0.96 -6.64
N GLY A 5 -7.39 1.23 -7.63
CA GLY A 5 -7.17 0.78 -9.01
C GLY A 5 -7.57 -0.66 -9.32
N ASN A 6 -8.21 -1.37 -8.39
CA ASN A 6 -8.56 -2.78 -8.58
C ASN A 6 -9.93 -2.97 -9.25
N VAL A 7 -10.17 -4.17 -9.83
CA VAL A 7 -11.40 -4.51 -10.58
C VAL A 7 -12.66 -4.40 -9.72
N ARG A 8 -12.58 -4.67 -8.41
CA ARG A 8 -13.72 -4.53 -7.49
C ARG A 8 -14.10 -3.06 -7.26
N GLU A 9 -13.13 -2.15 -7.22
CA GLU A 9 -13.40 -0.72 -7.12
C GLU A 9 -14.02 -0.17 -8.42
N LEU A 10 -13.61 -0.70 -9.58
CA LEU A 10 -14.24 -0.39 -10.86
C LEU A 10 -15.72 -0.81 -10.87
N GLU A 11 -15.99 -2.05 -10.45
CA GLU A 11 -17.35 -2.59 -10.33
C GLU A 11 -18.23 -1.72 -9.43
N ASN A 12 -17.79 -1.45 -8.20
CA ASN A 12 -18.52 -0.61 -7.24
C ASN A 12 -18.79 0.80 -7.77
N THR A 13 -17.93 1.31 -8.65
CA THR A 13 -18.03 2.68 -9.16
C THR A 13 -18.95 2.78 -10.35
N ILE A 14 -18.90 1.78 -11.24
CA ILE A 14 -19.91 1.64 -12.29
C ILE A 14 -21.28 1.40 -11.67
N GLU A 15 -21.40 0.56 -10.65
CA GLU A 15 -22.66 0.32 -9.92
C GLU A 15 -23.23 1.63 -9.34
N ARG A 16 -22.40 2.41 -8.63
CA ARG A 16 -22.82 3.71 -8.09
C ARG A 16 -23.20 4.72 -9.17
N ALA A 17 -22.48 4.73 -10.29
CA ALA A 17 -22.76 5.62 -11.41
C ALA A 17 -24.10 5.26 -12.09
N VAL A 18 -24.41 3.97 -12.22
CA VAL A 18 -25.71 3.47 -12.71
C VAL A 18 -26.84 3.88 -11.77
N ILE A 19 -26.63 3.80 -10.45
CA ILE A 19 -27.62 4.24 -9.46
C ILE A 19 -27.88 5.76 -9.56
N HIS A 20 -26.84 6.54 -9.86
CA HIS A 20 -26.94 8.00 -10.00
C HIS A 20 -27.40 8.48 -11.38
N SER A 21 -27.35 7.63 -12.41
CA SER A 21 -27.90 7.97 -13.74
C SER A 21 -29.41 7.75 -13.75
N PHE A 22 -30.17 8.85 -13.71
CA PHE A 22 -31.64 8.81 -13.72
C PHE A 22 -32.25 8.61 -15.12
N ASP A 23 -31.47 8.87 -16.17
CA ASP A 23 -31.86 8.90 -17.58
C ASP A 23 -31.24 7.75 -18.41
N GLY A 24 -30.58 6.80 -17.74
CA GLY A 24 -29.90 5.68 -18.40
C GLY A 24 -28.60 6.05 -19.12
N ASN A 25 -28.21 7.34 -19.08
CA ASN A 25 -26.92 7.81 -19.57
C ASN A 25 -25.97 8.08 -18.40
N ILE A 26 -24.79 7.47 -18.45
CA ILE A 26 -23.73 7.72 -17.48
C ILE A 26 -22.85 8.83 -18.02
N ASP A 27 -22.94 10.02 -17.41
CA ASP A 27 -22.02 11.13 -17.66
C ASP A 27 -20.86 11.12 -16.65
N LEU A 28 -19.79 11.84 -16.96
CA LEU A 28 -18.58 11.95 -16.12
C LEU A 28 -18.90 12.47 -14.71
N SER A 29 -19.96 13.27 -14.55
CA SER A 29 -20.46 13.73 -13.24
C SER A 29 -20.96 12.59 -12.36
N HIS A 30 -21.39 11.46 -12.93
CA HIS A 30 -21.85 10.28 -12.20
C HIS A 30 -20.68 9.38 -11.77
N LEU A 31 -19.52 9.54 -12.41
CA LEU A 31 -18.29 8.84 -12.05
C LEU A 31 -17.53 9.65 -10.99
N THR A 32 -17.91 9.45 -9.72
CA THR A 32 -17.17 10.01 -8.58
C THR A 32 -15.85 9.28 -8.38
N LEU A 33 -14.92 9.48 -9.31
CA LEU A 33 -13.54 9.04 -9.15
C LEU A 33 -12.88 10.00 -8.15
N PRO A 34 -12.28 9.49 -7.06
CA PRO A 34 -11.34 10.30 -6.30
C PRO A 34 -10.35 10.84 -7.32
N SER A 35 -10.10 12.15 -7.30
CA SER A 35 -9.10 12.74 -8.18
C SER A 35 -7.90 11.81 -8.16
N LEU A 36 -7.40 11.45 -9.34
CA LEU A 36 -6.01 11.06 -9.50
C LEU A 36 -5.19 12.31 -9.14
N SER A 37 -5.34 12.81 -7.92
CA SER A 37 -4.34 13.62 -7.27
C SER A 37 -3.16 12.70 -7.37
N GLU A 38 -2.27 13.07 -8.29
CA GLU A 38 -0.91 12.64 -8.34
C GLU A 38 -0.56 12.30 -6.91
N LYS A 39 -0.32 11.01 -6.67
CA LYS A 39 0.30 10.64 -5.42
C LYS A 39 1.51 11.55 -5.39
N GLU A 40 1.52 12.51 -4.46
CA GLU A 40 2.73 13.07 -3.89
C GLU A 40 3.44 11.90 -3.18
N GLY A 41 3.76 10.86 -3.95
CA GLY A 41 4.77 9.90 -3.61
C GLY A 41 6.02 10.70 -3.80
N PHE A 42 6.59 11.14 -2.69
CA PHE A 42 7.97 11.54 -2.57
C PHE A 42 8.79 10.83 -3.65
N GLU A 43 9.19 11.57 -4.68
CA GLU A 43 10.30 11.16 -5.55
C GLU A 43 11.53 11.16 -4.66
N LEU A 44 11.74 10.04 -3.96
CA LEU A 44 13.03 9.72 -3.40
C LEU A 44 13.90 9.29 -4.58
N ASP A 45 14.56 10.29 -5.16
CA ASP A 45 15.80 10.10 -5.88
C ASP A 45 16.82 9.53 -4.87
N SER A 46 16.80 8.22 -4.69
CA SER A 46 17.82 7.50 -3.94
C SER A 46 17.89 6.08 -4.48
N ASP A 47 18.69 5.91 -5.53
CA ASP A 47 19.14 4.60 -5.96
C ASP A 47 19.81 3.89 -4.77
N PHE A 48 19.09 2.94 -4.16
CA PHE A 48 19.66 2.06 -3.16
C PHE A 48 20.82 1.31 -3.83
N THR A 49 22.05 1.68 -3.47
CA THR A 49 23.24 1.06 -4.03
C THR A 49 23.58 -0.16 -3.19
N LEU A 50 23.55 -1.34 -3.81
CA LEU A 50 23.90 -2.59 -3.15
C LEU A 50 25.41 -2.59 -2.79
N PRO A 51 25.78 -2.85 -1.53
CA PRO A 51 27.17 -3.07 -1.13
C PRO A 51 27.84 -4.21 -1.90
N LEU A 52 29.15 -4.12 -2.14
CA LEU A 52 29.94 -5.16 -2.80
C LEU A 52 29.96 -6.49 -2.03
N ASP A 53 29.90 -6.42 -0.69
CA ASP A 53 29.83 -7.59 0.20
C ASP A 53 28.41 -8.21 0.27
N GLY A 54 27.45 -7.64 -0.46
CA GLY A 54 26.05 -8.04 -0.43
C GLY A 54 25.27 -7.49 0.76
N VAL A 55 24.00 -7.87 0.85
CA VAL A 55 23.14 -7.60 2.01
C VAL A 55 22.40 -8.85 2.42
N ASP A 56 22.23 -9.00 3.72
CA ASP A 56 21.27 -9.92 4.29
C ASP A 56 19.86 -9.31 4.12
N LEU A 57 19.10 -9.85 3.16
CA LEU A 57 17.79 -9.36 2.81
C LEU A 57 16.80 -9.51 3.97
N GLU A 58 16.85 -10.62 4.72
CA GLU A 58 15.94 -10.89 5.83
C GLU A 58 16.17 -9.90 6.96
N LYS A 59 17.43 -9.65 7.31
CA LYS A 59 17.80 -8.66 8.32
C LYS A 59 17.43 -7.24 7.91
N LEU A 60 17.63 -6.88 6.65
CA LEU A 60 17.26 -5.58 6.10
C LEU A 60 15.74 -5.38 6.14
N GLU A 61 14.97 -6.37 5.68
CA GLU A 61 13.51 -6.34 5.73
C GLU A 61 12.98 -6.18 7.16
N ARG A 62 13.53 -6.96 8.11
CA ARG A 62 13.18 -6.87 9.53
C ARG A 62 13.42 -5.47 10.08
N ASN A 63 14.55 -4.87 9.73
CA ASN A 63 14.92 -3.54 10.18
C ASN A 63 13.95 -2.47 9.62
N ILE A 64 13.69 -2.51 8.32
CA ILE A 64 12.79 -1.55 7.64
C ILE A 64 11.36 -1.65 8.19
N ILE A 65 10.85 -2.86 8.40
CA ILE A 65 9.50 -3.07 8.95
C ILE A 65 9.40 -2.57 10.38
N ARG A 66 10.43 -2.80 11.20
CA ARG A 66 10.48 -2.28 12.57
C ARG A 66 10.47 -0.76 12.60
N GLN A 67 11.32 -0.11 11.80
CA GLN A 67 11.35 1.34 11.69
C GLN A 67 9.99 1.91 11.24
N ALA A 68 9.36 1.29 10.24
CA ALA A 68 8.04 1.71 9.78
C ALA A 68 6.97 1.59 10.87
N LEU A 69 7.03 0.55 11.71
CA LEU A 69 6.12 0.39 12.85
C LEU A 69 6.39 1.44 13.95
N GLU A 70 7.64 1.75 14.24
CA GLU A 70 8.01 2.77 15.22
C GLU A 70 7.54 4.16 14.78
N ILE A 71 7.81 4.55 13.53
CA ILE A 71 7.38 5.84 12.96
C ILE A 71 5.85 5.94 12.96
N SER A 72 5.16 4.86 12.62
CA SER A 72 3.69 4.81 12.57
C SER A 72 3.02 4.50 13.92
N LYS A 73 3.78 4.45 15.03
CA LYS A 73 3.26 4.15 16.38
C LYS A 73 2.44 2.85 16.42
N ASN A 74 2.98 1.78 15.84
CA ASN A 74 2.36 0.46 15.69
C ASN A 74 1.11 0.41 14.80
N ASN A 75 0.82 1.45 14.00
CA ASN A 75 -0.27 1.41 13.04
C ASN A 75 0.16 0.71 11.74
N GLN A 76 -0.17 -0.57 11.61
CA GLN A 76 0.20 -1.38 10.44
C GLN A 76 -0.26 -0.80 9.09
N SER A 77 -1.40 -0.12 9.05
CA SER A 77 -1.90 0.48 7.80
C SER A 77 -1.06 1.69 7.40
N GLN A 78 -0.61 2.49 8.38
CA GLN A 78 0.31 3.60 8.13
C GLN A 78 1.73 3.12 7.85
N ALA A 79 2.23 2.11 8.57
CA ALA A 79 3.51 1.45 8.28
C ALA A 79 3.57 0.93 6.83
N ALA A 80 2.52 0.25 6.39
CA ALA A 80 2.42 -0.24 5.01
C ALA A 80 2.46 0.92 4.00
N LYS A 81 1.75 2.02 4.27
CA LYS A 81 1.79 3.23 3.43
C LYS A 81 3.19 3.84 3.36
N LEU A 82 3.90 3.93 4.49
CA LEU A 82 5.28 4.45 4.56
C LEU A 82 6.24 3.63 3.69
N LEU A 83 6.05 2.30 3.65
CA LEU A 83 6.87 1.41 2.82
C LEU A 83 6.38 1.26 1.37
N GLY A 84 5.35 2.00 0.96
CA GLY A 84 4.77 1.87 -0.37
C GLY A 84 4.10 0.49 -0.62
N LEU A 85 3.76 -0.24 0.45
CA LEU A 85 3.18 -1.58 0.38
C LEU A 85 1.67 -1.54 0.57
N THR A 86 0.99 -2.53 -0.03
CA THR A 86 -0.39 -2.81 0.36
C THR A 86 -0.42 -3.42 1.77
N ARG A 87 -1.50 -3.18 2.51
CA ARG A 87 -1.69 -3.76 3.85
C ARG A 87 -1.56 -5.29 3.87
N GLY A 88 -2.01 -5.95 2.79
CA GLY A 88 -1.90 -7.40 2.63
C GLY A 88 -0.45 -7.87 2.56
N LYS A 89 0.37 -7.24 1.70
CA LYS A 89 1.81 -7.57 1.58
C LYS A 89 2.55 -7.34 2.91
N PHE A 90 2.31 -6.19 3.54
CA PHE A 90 2.90 -5.86 4.84
C PHE A 90 2.58 -6.92 5.91
N ARG A 91 1.33 -7.41 5.94
CA ARG A 91 0.90 -8.44 6.90
C ARG A 91 1.62 -9.78 6.70
N VAL A 92 1.88 -10.17 5.46
CA VAL A 92 2.63 -11.39 5.14
C VAL A 92 4.07 -11.27 5.63
N LEU A 93 4.74 -10.16 5.31
CA LEU A 93 6.10 -9.89 5.77
C LEU A 93 6.19 -9.90 7.31
N LEU A 94 5.27 -9.20 7.98
CA LEU A 94 5.22 -9.19 9.45
C LEU A 94 5.00 -10.59 10.05
N LYS A 95 4.24 -11.46 9.38
CA LYS A 95 4.04 -12.84 9.82
C LYS A 95 5.32 -13.67 9.66
N ASN A 96 6.06 -13.48 8.57
CA ASN A 96 7.30 -14.19 8.32
C ASN A 96 8.35 -13.84 9.37
N ILE A 97 8.53 -12.54 9.68
CA ILE A 97 9.45 -12.07 10.72
C ILE A 97 9.11 -12.68 12.09
N LYS A 98 7.82 -12.65 12.48
CA LYS A 98 7.38 -13.25 13.75
C LYS A 98 7.59 -14.76 13.83
N LYS A 99 7.62 -15.45 12.70
CA LYS A 99 7.84 -16.90 12.65
C LYS A 99 9.33 -17.21 12.89
N GLU A 100 10.22 -16.39 12.35
CA GLU A 100 11.67 -16.51 12.57
C GLU A 100 12.07 -16.14 13.99
N ASP A 101 11.51 -15.08 14.55
CA ASP A 101 11.77 -14.70 15.95
C ASP A 101 11.43 -15.84 16.93
N ASN A 102 10.41 -16.65 16.63
CA ASN A 102 10.02 -17.82 17.44
C ASN A 102 10.89 -19.06 17.21
N HIS A 103 11.78 -19.07 16.21
CA HIS A 103 12.70 -20.17 15.93
C HIS A 103 14.11 -19.91 16.48
N GLU A 104 14.41 -18.68 16.89
CA GLU A 104 15.69 -18.28 17.50
C GLU A 104 15.69 -18.34 19.05
N GLU A 105 14.54 -18.65 19.68
CA GLU A 105 14.39 -18.99 21.12
C GLU A 105 14.35 -20.51 21.35
#